data_AF-A0A9E2AWX6-F1
#
_entry.id   AF-A0A9E2AWX6-F1
#
_cell.length_a   1.000
_cell.length_b   1.000
_cell.length_c   1.000
_cell.angle_alpha   90.00
_cell.angle_beta   90.00
_cell.angle_gamma   90.00
#
_symmetry.space_group_name_H-M   'P 1'
#
loop_
_entity.id
_entity.type
_entity.pdbx_description
1 polymer ?
#
loop_
_entity_poly.entity_id
_entity_poly.type
_entity_poly.pdbx_seq_one_letter_code
_entity_poly.pdbx_strand_id
1 'polypeptide(L)' 'FICYRRKVLEAIELDEIKFIGYAFQIEMKFKAYLKKFKIIEIPIVFTDRIRGESKLSGNIIFEAIFGVIKMKLKSLIGKE' A
#
# COMPACT_ATOMS: atom_id res chain seq x y z
N PHE A 1 9.06 -2.78 4.41
CA PHE A 1 9.65 -1.52 3.89
C PHE A 1 9.55 -1.56 2.36
N ILE A 2 9.30 -0.43 1.70
CA ILE A 2 9.16 -0.38 0.23
C ILE A 2 9.94 0.82 -0.30
N CYS A 3 10.64 0.63 -1.43
CA CYS A 3 11.34 1.69 -2.13
C CYS A 3 10.74 1.86 -3.53
N TYR A 4 10.45 3.10 -3.91
CA TYR A 4 9.95 3.43 -5.24
C TYR A 4 11.00 4.24 -6.00
N ARG A 5 11.16 3.95 -7.29
CA ARG A 5 11.86 4.87 -8.18
C ARG A 5 10.96 6.08 -8.42
N ARG A 6 11.53 7.28 -8.54
CA ARG A 6 10.80 8.51 -8.84
C ARG A 6 9.75 8.37 -9.95
N LYS A 7 10.13 7.76 -11.08
CA LYS A 7 9.21 7.50 -12.22
C LYS A 7 7.94 6.69 -11.88
N VAL A 8 7.99 5.87 -10.82
CA VAL A 8 6.83 5.11 -10.36
C VAL A 8 5.89 6.02 -9.57
N LEU A 9 6.45 6.89 -8.73
CA LEU A 9 5.69 7.88 -7.96
C LEU A 9 5.03 8.91 -8.89
N GLU A 10 5.76 9.40 -9.89
CA GLU A 10 5.24 10.34 -10.91
C GLU A 10 4.10 9.74 -11.74
N ALA A 11 4.07 8.41 -11.90
CA ALA A 11 3.03 7.73 -12.66
C ALA A 11 1.76 7.44 -11.84
N ILE A 12 1.79 7.64 -10.52
CA ILE A 12 0.67 7.41 -9.61
C ILE A 12 0.14 8.76 -9.14
N GLU A 13 -1.18 8.95 -9.19
CA GLU A 13 -1.81 10.14 -8.66
C GLU A 13 -1.85 10.06 -7.12
N LEU A 14 -0.84 10.67 -6.49
CA LEU A 14 -0.61 10.56 -5.06
C LEU A 14 -1.71 11.21 -4.22
N ASP A 15 -2.37 12.24 -4.76
CA ASP A 15 -3.45 12.96 -4.10
C ASP A 15 -4.76 12.13 -4.05
N GLU A 16 -4.87 11.09 -4.87
CA GLU A 16 -6.03 10.20 -4.90
C GLU A 16 -5.91 8.98 -3.97
N ILE A 17 -4.80 8.83 -3.25
CA ILE A 17 -4.57 7.72 -2.33
C ILE A 17 -5.54 7.80 -1.16
N LYS A 18 -6.34 6.76 -0.97
CA LYS A 18 -7.47 6.74 -0.01
C LYS A 18 -7.12 6.08 1.30
N PHE A 19 -6.15 5.17 1.28
CA PHE A 19 -5.74 4.47 2.50
C PHE A 19 -4.89 5.37 3.38
N ILE A 20 -5.20 5.39 4.67
CA ILE A 20 -4.51 6.21 5.68
C ILE A 20 -3.55 5.32 6.50
N GLY A 21 -2.50 5.94 7.04
CA GLY A 21 -1.53 5.24 7.89
C GLY A 21 -0.80 4.15 7.11
N TYR A 22 -0.38 3.07 7.77
CA TYR A 22 0.47 2.06 7.11
C TYR A 22 -0.17 1.39 5.89
N ALA A 23 -1.50 1.43 5.78
CA ALA A 23 -2.24 0.75 4.72
C ALA A 23 -2.10 1.43 3.34
N PHE A 24 -1.66 2.71 3.25
CA PHE A 24 -1.38 3.38 1.96
C PHE A 24 -0.36 2.60 1.12
N GLN A 25 0.55 1.87 1.77
CA GLN A 25 1.56 1.06 1.10
C GLN A 25 0.94 -0.05 0.24
N ILE A 26 -0.23 -0.58 0.63
CA ILE A 26 -0.96 -1.58 -0.13
C ILE A 26 -1.47 -0.97 -1.43
N GLU A 27 -2.11 0.20 -1.35
CA GLU A 27 -2.66 0.91 -2.50
C GLU A 27 -1.56 1.34 -3.47
N MET A 28 -0.45 1.90 -2.97
CA MET A 28 0.71 2.26 -3.78
C MET A 28 1.28 1.06 -4.54
N LYS A 29 1.43 -0.09 -3.86
CA LYS A 29 1.92 -1.32 -4.48
C LYS A 29 0.94 -1.85 -5.54
N PHE A 30 -0.35 -1.76 -5.27
CA PHE A 30 -1.39 -2.19 -6.20
C PHE A 30 -1.47 -1.32 -7.45
N LYS A 31 -1.47 0.01 -7.31
CA LYS A 31 -1.43 0.94 -8.45
C LYS A 31 -0.17 0.76 -9.29
N ALA A 32 0.99 0.54 -8.65
CA ALA A 32 2.23 0.22 -9.36
C ALA A 32 2.12 -1.10 -10.15
N TYR A 33 1.46 -2.12 -9.58
CA TYR A 33 1.18 -3.38 -10.24
C TYR A 33 0.24 -3.20 -11.45
N LEU A 34 -0.85 -2.46 -11.31
CA LEU A 34 -1.80 -2.20 -12.41
C LEU A 34 -1.13 -1.46 -13.58
N LYS A 35 -0.22 -0.53 -13.28
CA LYS A 35 0.60 0.18 -14.27
C LYS A 35 1.75 -0.66 -14.85
N LYS A 36 1.79 -1.96 -14.55
CA LYS A 36 2.76 -2.95 -15.08
C LYS A 36 4.22 -2.62 -14.77
N PHE A 37 4.50 -1.93 -13.66
CA PHE A 37 5.88 -1.74 -13.22
C PHE A 37 6.50 -3.06 -12.73
N LYS A 38 7.83 -3.18 -12.88
CA LYS A 38 8.58 -4.31 -12.32
C LYS A 38 8.65 -4.20 -10.80
N ILE A 39 8.14 -5.21 -10.11
CA ILE A 39 8.21 -5.35 -8.65
C ILE A 39 9.16 -6.50 -8.34
N ILE A 40 10.05 -6.30 -7.36
CA ILE A 40 10.95 -7.32 -6.84
C ILE A 40 10.85 -7.32 -5.32
N GLU A 41 11.09 -8.48 -4.72
CA GLU A 41 11.11 -8.65 -3.27
C GLU A 41 12.55 -8.85 -2.80
N ILE A 42 12.95 -8.13 -1.76
CA ILE A 42 14.27 -8.24 -1.13
C ILE A 42 14.03 -8.67 0.32
N PRO A 43 14.58 -9.81 0.76
CA PRO A 43 14.39 -10.29 2.13
C PRO A 43 15.10 -9.36 3.12
N ILE A 44 14.44 -9.09 4.25
CA ILE A 44 14.99 -8.34 5.37
C ILE A 44 14.60 -9.03 6.68
N VAL A 45 15.42 -8.87 7.71
CA VAL A 45 15.06 -9.28 9.07
C VAL A 45 14.36 -8.13 9.76
N PHE A 46 13.15 -8.36 10.23
CA PHE A 46 12.43 -7.41 11.08
C PHE A 46 12.76 -7.69 12.53
N THR A 47 13.34 -6.70 13.22
CA THR A 47 13.63 -6.78 14.65
C THR A 47 12.52 -6.12 15.45
N ASP A 48 12.20 -6.68 16.61
CA ASP A 48 11.17 -6.11 17.48
C ASP A 48 11.56 -4.73 18.01
N ARG A 49 10.56 -3.85 18.08
CA ARG A 49 10.71 -2.54 18.70
C ARG A 49 10.82 -2.71 20.21
N ILE A 50 11.88 -2.16 20.79
CA ILE A 50 12.15 -2.25 22.24
C ILE A 50 11.51 -1.09 23.02
N ARG A 51 11.23 0.05 22.37
CA ARG A 51 10.72 1.27 23.03
C ARG A 51 9.62 1.95 22.23
N GLY A 52 8.62 2.48 22.93
CA GLY A 52 7.48 3.21 22.37
C GLY A 52 6.29 2.30 22.01
N GLU A 53 5.10 2.89 21.88
CA GLU A 53 3.87 2.16 21.61
C GLU A 53 3.58 1.98 20.12
N SER A 54 2.81 0.96 19.80
CA SER A 54 2.31 0.73 18.45
C SER A 54 1.27 1.78 18.07
N LYS A 55 1.36 2.28 16.84
CA LYS A 55 0.32 3.14 16.24
C LYS A 55 -0.72 2.33 15.46
N LEU A 56 -0.57 1.01 15.41
CA LEU A 56 -1.54 0.11 14.77
C LEU A 56 -2.65 -0.23 15.76
N SER A 57 -3.89 0.00 15.35
CA SER A 57 -5.09 -0.39 16.08
C SER A 57 -5.88 -1.44 15.28
N GLY A 58 -6.75 -2.19 15.96
CA GLY A 58 -7.62 -3.17 15.28
C GLY A 58 -8.50 -2.53 14.21
N ASN A 59 -9.00 -1.31 14.45
CA ASN A 59 -9.83 -0.58 13.50
C ASN A 59 -9.08 -0.31 12.17
N ILE A 60 -7.81 0.10 12.23
CA ILE A 60 -6.97 0.31 11.04
C ILE A 60 -6.82 -0.99 10.24
N ILE A 61 -6.71 -2.14 10.92
CA ILE A 61 -6.60 -3.45 10.27
C ILE A 61 -7.89 -3.79 9.55
N PHE A 62 -9.04 -3.65 10.20
CA PHE A 62 -10.34 -3.92 9.57
C PHE A 62 -10.60 -3.01 8.37
N GLU A 63 -10.35 -1.71 8.50
CA GLU A 63 -10.47 -0.74 7.40
C GLU A 63 -9.59 -1.14 6.21
N ALA A 64 -8.35 -1.54 6.47
CA ALA A 64 -7.45 -1.98 5.42
C ALA A 64 -8.00 -3.21 4.68
N ILE A 65 -8.52 -4.23 5.40
CA ILE A 65 -9.09 -5.44 4.81
C ILE A 65 -10.23 -5.10 3.84
N PHE A 66 -11.23 -4.34 4.30
CA PHE A 66 -12.36 -3.94 3.46
C PHE A 66 -11.93 -3.02 2.31
N GLY A 67 -10.97 -2.13 2.57
CA GLY A 67 -10.36 -1.28 1.56
C GLY A 67 -9.73 -2.09 0.43
N VAL A 68 -8.97 -3.15 0.75
CA VAL A 68 -8.30 -3.99 -0.25
C VAL A 68 -9.33 -4.68 -1.16
N ILE A 69 -10.38 -5.24 -0.57
CA ILE A 69 -11.45 -5.91 -1.32
C ILE A 69 -12.12 -4.91 -2.28
N LYS A 70 -12.51 -3.74 -1.77
CA LYS A 70 -13.14 -2.68 -2.57
C LYS A 70 -12.23 -2.21 -3.71
N MET A 71 -10.94 -2.02 -3.44
CA MET A 71 -9.94 -1.61 -4.42
C MET A 71 -9.78 -2.66 -5.52
N LYS A 72 -9.70 -3.95 -5.16
CA LYS A 72 -9.62 -5.03 -6.13
C LYS A 72 -10.86 -5.11 -7.02
N LEU A 73 -12.05 -4.97 -6.45
CA LEU A 73 -13.30 -4.95 -7.22
C LEU A 73 -13.37 -3.78 -8.20
N LYS A 74 -12.95 -2.57 -7.78
CA LYS A 74 -12.89 -1.40 -8.68
C LYS A 74 -11.96 -1.60 -9.87
N SER A 75 -10.80 -2.20 -9.65
CA SER A 75 -9.85 -2.53 -10.70
C SER A 75 -10.42 -3.51 -11.74
N LEU A 76 -11.26 -4.46 -11.32
CA LEU A 76 -11.93 -5.38 -12.26
C LEU A 76 -12.97 -4.69 -13.15
N ILE A 77 -13.54 -3.57 -12.69
CA ILE A 77 -14.56 -2.80 -13.40
C ILE A 77 -13.91 -1.64 -14.19
N GLY A 78 -12.57 -1.54 -14.22
CA GLY A 78 -11.83 -0.51 -14.95
C GLY A 78 -11.91 0.89 -14.32
N LYS A 79 -12.18 0.98 -13.02
CA LYS A 79 -12.32 2.24 -12.26
C LYS A 79 -11.11 2.57 -11.37
N GLU A 80 -9.95 2.00 -11.69
CA GLU A 80 -8.64 2.18 -11.02
C GLU A 80 -7.50 2.14 -12.04
#